data_AF-A0A143PGU3-F1
#
_entry.id   AF-A0A143PGU3-F1
#
_cell.length_a   1.000
_cell.length_b   1.000
_cell.length_c   1.000
_cell.angle_alpha   90.00
_cell.angle_beta   90.00
_cell.angle_gamma   90.00
#
_symmetry.space_group_name_H-M   'P 1'
#
loop_
_entity.id
_entity.type
_entity.pdbx_description
1 polymer ?
#
loop_
_entity_poly.entity_id
_entity_poly.type
_entity_poly.pdbx_seq_one_letter_code
_entity_poly.pdbx_strand_id
1 'polypeptide(L)'
;MPNWSYWRDGEVVSAAPGRVDIRLTDGKVESFRFGQDTTFEFRGPGSPLVEGEPGPSWLKPGQRLGVSYVYRSHQAIASSVNIWIDRKGCARDEQWLAAGQAEAPAQDAPSLAGTTWEGTIPVQYGPEPVETTTFEFLPKQELAYQSKGRSRETGAHWRQNGSAVLIELNDCYAKYAGTITGNQIEGEFSNERGSRAPWTAHRK
;
A
#
# COMPACT_ATOMS: atom_id res chain seq x y z
N MET A 1 22.62 -24.42 12.10
CA MET A 1 21.54 -24.02 13.02
C MET A 1 20.33 -23.67 12.18
N PRO A 2 19.08 -23.95 12.60
CA PRO A 2 17.93 -23.59 11.78
C PRO A 2 17.90 -22.08 11.62
N ASN A 3 17.93 -21.60 10.38
CA ASN A 3 17.96 -20.18 10.04
C ASN A 3 16.53 -19.63 10.12
N TRP A 4 16.06 -19.33 11.32
CA TRP A 4 14.79 -18.62 11.49
C TRP A 4 15.00 -17.19 11.03
N SER A 5 14.31 -16.79 9.96
CA SER A 5 14.18 -15.40 9.56
C SER A 5 13.00 -14.77 10.29
N TYR A 6 13.19 -13.55 10.76
CA TYR A 6 12.18 -12.73 11.42
C TYR A 6 11.83 -11.56 10.52
N TRP A 7 10.60 -11.09 10.61
CA TRP A 7 10.10 -9.96 9.84
C TRP A 7 9.60 -8.86 10.77
N ARG A 8 9.92 -7.60 10.44
CA ARG A 8 9.43 -6.39 11.11
C ARG A 8 9.22 -5.29 10.10
N ASP A 9 8.25 -4.41 10.32
CA ASP A 9 8.08 -3.17 9.58
C ASP A 9 7.96 -1.96 10.51
N GLY A 10 8.31 -0.78 9.99
CA GLY A 10 8.31 0.45 10.75
C GLY A 10 8.82 1.64 9.95
N GLU A 11 9.00 2.76 10.64
CA GLU A 11 9.52 4.00 10.06
C GLU A 11 10.99 4.18 10.39
N VAL A 12 11.82 4.62 9.42
CA VAL A 12 13.20 5.02 9.69
C VAL A 12 13.23 6.13 10.73
N VAL A 13 13.94 5.91 11.83
CA VAL A 13 14.29 6.96 12.78
C VAL A 13 15.64 7.58 12.39
N SER A 14 16.60 6.71 12.10
CA SER A 14 17.95 7.09 11.66
C SER A 14 18.55 6.00 10.77
N ALA A 15 19.41 6.40 9.85
CA ALA A 15 20.17 5.50 8.99
C ALA A 15 21.64 5.96 8.96
N ALA A 16 22.55 4.99 9.02
CA ALA A 16 24.00 5.21 8.93
C ALA A 16 24.63 4.06 8.14
N PRO A 17 25.83 4.20 7.55
CA PRO A 17 26.49 3.10 6.85
C PRO A 17 26.48 1.79 7.67
N GLY A 18 25.85 0.75 7.14
CA GLY A 18 25.73 -0.56 7.78
C GLY A 18 24.65 -0.71 8.87
N ARG A 19 23.80 0.30 9.10
CA ARG A 19 22.74 0.25 10.13
C ARG A 19 21.51 1.09 9.80
N VAL A 20 20.35 0.60 10.21
CA VAL A 20 19.12 1.39 10.30
C VAL A 20 18.45 1.20 11.66
N ASP A 21 17.90 2.28 12.18
CA ASP A 21 17.01 2.26 13.34
C ASP A 21 15.59 2.51 12.86
N ILE A 22 14.66 1.61 13.22
CA ILE A 22 13.25 1.72 12.85
C ILE A 22 12.37 1.82 14.07
N ARG A 23 11.36 2.68 14.00
CA ARG A 23 10.25 2.70 14.95
C ARG A 23 9.18 1.74 14.46
N LEU A 24 8.99 0.65 15.20
CA LEU A 24 7.98 -0.36 14.95
C LEU A 24 6.57 0.17 15.25
N THR A 25 5.55 -0.55 14.77
CA THR A 25 4.12 -0.24 15.02
C THR A 25 3.75 -0.21 16.50
N ASP A 26 4.46 -0.97 17.35
CA ASP A 26 4.27 -0.96 18.81
C ASP A 26 4.99 0.22 19.51
N GLY A 27 5.59 1.12 18.72
CA GLY A 27 6.30 2.31 19.18
C GLY A 27 7.75 2.08 19.60
N LYS A 28 8.23 0.83 19.65
CA LYS A 28 9.62 0.54 20.01
C LYS A 28 10.57 0.89 18.88
N VAL A 29 11.76 1.35 19.24
CA VAL A 29 12.85 1.54 18.28
C VAL A 29 13.76 0.32 18.31
N GLU A 30 13.96 -0.31 17.16
CA GLU A 30 14.84 -1.46 16.98
C GLU A 30 15.91 -1.16 15.92
N SER A 31 17.11 -1.71 16.13
CA SER A 31 18.29 -1.45 15.31
C SER A 31 18.68 -2.69 14.52
N PHE A 32 18.84 -2.52 13.20
CA PHE A 32 19.20 -3.58 12.28
C PHE A 32 20.54 -3.27 11.62
N ARG A 33 21.45 -4.26 11.60
CA ARG A 33 22.72 -4.16 10.88
C ARG A 33 22.59 -4.74 9.48
N PHE A 34 23.22 -4.10 8.51
CA PHE A 34 23.37 -4.62 7.15
C PHE A 34 24.66 -5.43 7.07
N GLY A 35 24.54 -6.68 6.61
CA GLY A 35 25.68 -7.51 6.23
C GLY A 35 26.05 -7.28 4.76
N GLN A 36 27.17 -7.89 4.34
CA GLN A 36 27.59 -7.87 2.94
C GLN A 36 26.58 -8.54 2.01
N ASP A 37 25.82 -9.51 2.54
CA ASP A 37 24.80 -10.27 1.81
C ASP A 37 23.38 -9.68 1.96
N THR A 38 23.23 -8.51 2.60
CA THR A 38 21.91 -7.89 2.73
C THR A 38 21.41 -7.46 1.36
N THR A 39 20.28 -8.03 0.93
CA THR A 39 19.60 -7.58 -0.28
C THR A 39 18.67 -6.41 0.02
N PHE A 40 18.60 -5.46 -0.91
CA PHE A 40 17.73 -4.28 -0.80
C PHE A 40 16.69 -4.35 -1.92
N GLU A 41 15.43 -4.54 -1.54
CA GLU A 41 14.30 -4.57 -2.46
C GLU A 41 13.53 -3.27 -2.35
N PHE A 42 13.49 -2.48 -3.42
CA PHE A 42 12.68 -1.27 -3.49
C PHE A 42 11.28 -1.64 -3.96
N ARG A 43 10.26 -1.32 -3.14
CA ARG A 43 8.85 -1.53 -3.48
C ARG A 43 8.16 -0.17 -3.66
N GLY A 44 7.53 0.00 -4.81
CA GLY A 44 6.71 1.17 -5.13
C GLY A 44 6.74 1.57 -6.62
N PRO A 45 5.83 2.46 -7.04
CA PRO A 45 5.69 2.87 -8.43
C PRO A 45 6.90 3.51 -9.09
N GLY A 46 7.34 2.88 -10.20
CA GLY A 46 8.48 3.37 -10.96
C GLY A 46 9.81 3.17 -10.25
N SER A 47 9.88 2.27 -9.27
CA SER A 47 11.15 1.72 -8.83
C SER A 47 11.72 0.92 -10.01
N PRO A 48 12.75 1.38 -10.74
CA PRO A 48 13.68 0.38 -11.20
C PRO A 48 14.06 -0.41 -9.95
N LEU A 49 14.24 -1.72 -10.07
CA LEU A 49 15.12 -2.39 -9.12
C LEU A 49 16.39 -1.54 -9.12
N VAL A 50 16.58 -0.69 -8.11
CA VAL A 50 17.73 0.21 -8.08
C VAL A 50 18.87 -0.73 -7.76
N GLU A 51 19.49 -1.28 -8.80
CA GLU A 51 20.84 -1.82 -8.76
C GLU A 51 21.75 -0.62 -8.51
N GLY A 52 21.77 -0.19 -7.25
CA GLY A 52 22.55 0.92 -6.76
C GLY A 52 23.37 0.48 -5.57
N GLU A 53 24.49 1.16 -5.39
CA GLU A 53 25.57 0.82 -4.45
C GLU A 53 25.10 0.37 -3.06
N PRO A 54 25.84 -0.54 -2.41
CA PRO A 54 25.48 -1.08 -1.10
C PRO A 54 25.62 0.01 -0.03
N GLY A 55 24.55 0.73 0.28
CA GLY A 55 24.59 1.67 1.40
C GLY A 55 23.32 2.49 1.60
N PRO A 56 22.94 2.80 2.86
CA PRO A 56 21.67 3.41 3.23
C PRO A 56 21.59 4.94 3.06
N SER A 57 22.43 5.54 2.20
CA SER A 57 22.38 6.99 1.95
C SER A 57 21.05 7.44 1.33
N TRP A 58 20.27 6.51 0.80
CA TRP A 58 18.92 6.73 0.28
C TRP A 58 17.80 6.57 1.34
N LEU A 59 18.07 6.00 2.53
CA LEU A 59 17.09 5.91 3.62
C LEU A 59 16.96 7.25 4.34
N LYS A 60 15.74 7.81 4.33
CA LYS A 60 15.44 9.08 5.00
C LYS A 60 14.61 8.85 6.25
N PRO A 61 14.81 9.61 7.34
CA PRO A 61 13.91 9.59 8.49
C PRO A 61 12.45 9.78 8.07
N GLY A 62 11.56 8.98 8.66
CA GLY A 62 10.13 8.93 8.35
C GLY A 62 9.75 8.04 7.17
N GLN A 63 10.71 7.44 6.46
CA GLN A 63 10.42 6.49 5.38
C GLN A 63 10.01 5.13 5.95
N ARG A 64 8.97 4.50 5.40
CA ARG A 64 8.57 3.16 5.79
C ARG A 64 9.51 2.09 5.22
N LEU A 65 9.86 1.10 6.03
CA LEU A 65 10.65 -0.05 5.59
C LEU A 65 10.28 -1.34 6.35
N GLY A 66 10.55 -2.47 5.70
CA GLY A 66 10.35 -3.82 6.19
C GLY A 66 11.68 -4.54 6.20
N VAL A 67 12.01 -5.21 7.29
CA VAL A 67 13.30 -5.90 7.46
C VAL A 67 13.04 -7.38 7.70
N SER A 68 13.56 -8.21 6.80
CA SER A 68 13.84 -9.62 7.10
C SER A 68 15.21 -9.70 7.76
N TYR A 69 15.32 -10.32 8.93
CA TYR A 69 16.59 -10.44 9.65
C TYR A 69 16.76 -11.79 10.32
N VAL A 70 18.02 -12.10 10.65
CA VAL A 70 18.42 -13.25 11.46
C VAL A 70 19.25 -12.78 12.64
N TYR A 71 19.17 -13.47 13.78
CA TYR A 71 20.09 -13.22 14.87
C TYR A 71 21.40 -13.97 14.65
N ARG A 72 22.54 -13.25 14.59
CA ARG A 72 23.88 -13.85 14.65
C ARG A 72 24.66 -13.19 15.77
N SER A 73 25.28 -13.98 16.64
CA SER A 73 26.06 -13.48 17.78
C SER A 73 25.31 -12.42 18.62
N HIS A 74 24.03 -12.66 18.91
CA HIS A 74 23.13 -11.74 19.63
C HIS A 74 22.86 -10.39 18.94
N GLN A 75 23.10 -10.28 17.64
CA GLN A 75 22.78 -9.08 16.85
C GLN A 75 21.77 -9.39 15.76
N ALA A 76 20.80 -8.50 15.55
CA ALA A 76 19.88 -8.56 14.42
C ALA A 76 20.60 -8.13 13.14
N ILE A 77 20.84 -9.08 12.23
CA ILE A 77 21.46 -8.86 10.93
C ILE A 77 20.40 -9.02 9.84
N ALA A 78 20.13 -7.95 9.10
CA ALA A 78 19.18 -7.97 7.99
C ALA A 78 19.66 -8.89 6.87
N SER A 79 18.84 -9.87 6.50
CA SER A 79 19.07 -10.70 5.31
C SER A 79 18.45 -10.07 4.07
N SER A 80 17.30 -9.42 4.22
CA SER A 80 16.72 -8.55 3.17
C SER A 80 16.03 -7.35 3.79
N VAL A 81 16.08 -6.22 3.10
CA VAL A 81 15.40 -4.98 3.47
C VAL A 81 14.47 -4.62 2.34
N ASN A 82 13.17 -4.68 2.62
CA ASN A 82 12.12 -4.17 1.75
C ASN A 82 11.91 -2.69 2.07
N ILE A 83 12.08 -1.85 1.08
CA ILE A 83 12.08 -0.41 1.23
C ILE A 83 10.81 0.08 0.56
N TRP A 84 9.86 0.54 1.34
CA TRP A 84 8.70 1.22 0.79
C TRP A 84 9.14 2.64 0.46
N ILE A 85 9.09 3.00 -0.81
CA ILE A 85 9.29 4.38 -1.23
C ILE A 85 7.94 5.07 -1.03
N ASP A 86 7.75 5.66 0.15
CA ASP A 86 6.59 6.50 0.40
C ASP A 86 6.59 7.66 -0.59
N ARG A 87 5.59 7.69 -1.48
CA ARG A 87 5.34 8.87 -2.30
C ARG A 87 4.84 10.00 -1.41
N LYS A 88 5.55 11.12 -1.41
CA LYS A 88 4.87 12.43 -1.39
C LYS A 88 3.92 12.45 -2.59
N GLY A 89 2.62 12.27 -2.37
CA GLY A 89 1.61 12.26 -3.43
C GLY A 89 0.39 11.37 -3.15
N CYS A 90 0.52 10.32 -2.32
CA CYS A 90 -0.57 9.37 -1.99
C CYS A 90 -1.55 9.85 -0.92
N ALA A 91 -1.69 11.17 -0.77
CA ALA A 91 -2.75 11.76 0.03
C ALA A 91 -3.10 13.20 -0.38
N ARG A 92 -2.41 13.78 -1.37
CA ARG A 92 -2.38 15.24 -1.61
C ARG A 92 -2.16 15.64 -3.07
N ASP A 93 -2.39 14.77 -4.04
CA ASP A 93 -2.33 15.19 -5.45
C ASP A 93 -3.46 16.17 -5.77
N GLU A 94 -3.18 17.17 -6.60
CA GLU A 94 -4.15 18.17 -7.08
C GLU A 94 -5.40 17.53 -7.70
N GLN A 95 -5.25 16.33 -8.27
CA GLN A 95 -6.35 15.48 -8.75
C GLN A 95 -7.39 15.16 -7.67
N TRP A 96 -6.98 15.07 -6.41
CA TRP A 96 -7.82 14.74 -5.26
C TRP A 96 -8.50 15.96 -4.63
N LEU A 97 -7.83 17.10 -4.67
CA LEU A 97 -8.45 18.39 -4.33
C LEU A 97 -9.49 18.78 -5.39
N ALA A 98 -9.19 18.51 -6.67
CA ALA A 98 -10.12 18.71 -7.79
C ALA A 98 -11.33 17.76 -7.73
N ALA A 99 -11.16 16.49 -7.37
CA ALA A 99 -12.30 15.59 -7.11
C ALA A 99 -13.12 16.02 -5.88
N GLY A 100 -12.49 16.70 -4.92
CA GLY A 100 -13.15 17.40 -3.81
C GLY A 100 -13.95 18.66 -4.22
N GLN A 101 -13.58 19.28 -5.35
CA GLN A 101 -14.13 20.56 -5.84
C GLN A 101 -15.02 20.42 -7.07
N ALA A 102 -15.03 19.27 -7.74
CA ALA A 102 -15.97 19.00 -8.81
C ALA A 102 -17.38 19.04 -8.22
N GLU A 103 -18.18 19.99 -8.69
CA GLU A 103 -19.56 20.18 -8.29
C GLU A 103 -20.37 18.96 -8.74
N ALA A 104 -20.40 17.94 -7.88
CA ALA A 104 -21.25 16.78 -8.07
C ALA A 104 -22.71 17.27 -8.02
N PRO A 105 -23.60 16.77 -8.91
CA PRO A 105 -25.03 17.02 -8.72
C PRO A 105 -25.41 16.53 -7.33
N ALA A 106 -26.00 17.41 -6.51
CA ALA A 106 -26.38 17.11 -5.14
C ALA A 106 -27.35 15.93 -5.10
N GLN A 107 -26.87 14.74 -4.71
CA GLN A 107 -27.72 13.58 -4.46
C GLN A 107 -27.14 12.73 -3.33
N ASP A 108 -28.06 12.18 -2.53
CA ASP A 108 -27.91 11.37 -1.32
C ASP A 108 -27.11 10.08 -1.52
N ALA A 109 -25.83 10.17 -1.90
CA ALA A 109 -24.97 9.01 -1.95
C ALA A 109 -24.78 8.46 -0.53
N PRO A 110 -25.06 7.16 -0.29
CA PRO A 110 -24.85 6.57 1.02
C PRO A 110 -23.39 6.67 1.41
N SER A 111 -23.12 6.92 2.69
CA SER A 111 -21.76 6.86 3.21
C SER A 111 -21.20 5.45 3.04
N LEU A 112 -19.97 5.36 2.54
CA LEU A 112 -19.28 4.09 2.45
C LEU A 112 -18.71 3.63 3.81
N ALA A 113 -18.50 4.54 4.77
CA ALA A 113 -17.90 4.17 6.05
C ALA A 113 -18.74 3.10 6.77
N GLY A 114 -18.10 2.01 7.18
CA GLY A 114 -18.73 0.85 7.81
C GLY A 114 -19.47 -0.08 6.86
N THR A 115 -19.26 0.04 5.54
CA THR A 115 -19.93 -0.80 4.54
C THR A 115 -18.98 -1.79 3.88
N THR A 116 -19.55 -2.88 3.36
CA THR A 116 -18.83 -3.89 2.60
C THR A 116 -19.37 -3.96 1.18
N TRP A 117 -18.47 -4.02 0.21
CA TRP A 117 -18.77 -4.07 -1.21
C TRP A 117 -17.97 -5.19 -1.85
N GLU A 118 -18.49 -5.77 -2.91
CA GLU A 118 -17.83 -6.79 -3.70
C GLU A 118 -17.68 -6.30 -5.13
N GLY A 119 -16.44 -6.26 -5.61
CA GLY A 119 -16.13 -5.84 -6.97
C GLY A 119 -15.17 -6.80 -7.66
N THR A 120 -14.90 -6.53 -8.93
CA THR A 120 -13.90 -7.26 -9.70
C THR A 120 -12.68 -6.37 -9.92
N ILE A 121 -11.51 -6.91 -9.61
CA ILE A 121 -10.23 -6.24 -9.90
C ILE A 121 -9.54 -6.97 -11.05
N PRO A 122 -8.90 -6.24 -11.99
CA PRO A 122 -8.07 -6.88 -13.01
C PRO A 122 -6.90 -7.61 -12.36
N VAL A 123 -6.70 -8.87 -12.74
CA VAL A 123 -5.56 -9.66 -12.23
C VAL A 123 -4.40 -9.47 -13.18
N GLN A 124 -3.29 -8.95 -12.67
CA GLN A 124 -2.08 -8.80 -13.48
C GLN A 124 -1.32 -10.12 -13.66
N TYR A 125 -1.47 -11.04 -12.71
CA TYR A 125 -0.78 -12.32 -12.67
C TYR A 125 -1.75 -13.42 -12.20
N GLY A 126 -2.24 -14.22 -13.13
CA GLY A 126 -3.17 -15.32 -12.85
C GLY A 126 -3.82 -15.86 -14.12
N PRO A 127 -4.47 -17.03 -14.06
CA PRO A 127 -5.18 -17.61 -15.20
C PRO A 127 -6.49 -16.87 -15.52
N GLU A 128 -7.07 -16.19 -14.52
CA GLU A 128 -8.32 -15.43 -14.65
C GLU A 128 -8.03 -13.95 -14.97
N PRO A 129 -8.82 -13.31 -15.85
CA PRO A 129 -8.62 -11.89 -16.20
C PRO A 129 -9.06 -10.93 -15.09
N VAL A 130 -9.96 -11.38 -14.21
CA VAL A 130 -10.48 -10.60 -13.08
C VAL A 130 -10.62 -11.48 -11.83
N GLU A 131 -10.39 -10.89 -10.65
CA GLU A 131 -10.54 -11.55 -9.36
C GLU A 131 -11.60 -10.82 -8.54
N THR A 132 -12.57 -11.58 -8.02
CA THR A 132 -13.57 -11.04 -7.09
C THR A 132 -12.86 -10.58 -5.81
N THR A 133 -13.06 -9.33 -5.44
CA THR A 133 -12.47 -8.70 -4.27
C THR A 133 -13.55 -8.07 -3.42
N THR A 134 -13.56 -8.43 -2.14
CA THR A 134 -14.38 -7.74 -1.13
C THR A 134 -13.60 -6.53 -0.62
N PHE A 135 -14.25 -5.38 -0.60
CA PHE A 135 -13.79 -4.11 -0.06
C PHE A 135 -14.59 -3.79 1.20
N GLU A 136 -13.89 -3.59 2.32
CA GLU A 136 -14.46 -3.18 3.59
C GLU A 136 -14.00 -1.75 3.89
N PHE A 137 -14.93 -0.82 3.73
CA PHE A 137 -14.69 0.61 3.93
C PHE A 137 -14.73 0.93 5.41
N LEU A 138 -13.57 0.93 6.06
CA LEU A 138 -13.44 1.16 7.49
C LEU A 138 -13.60 2.66 7.82
N PRO A 139 -13.91 3.00 9.08
CA PRO A 139 -13.85 4.39 9.55
C PRO A 139 -12.49 5.04 9.29
N LYS A 140 -12.46 6.38 9.32
CA LYS A 140 -11.22 7.19 9.14
C LYS A 140 -10.50 6.96 7.80
N GLN A 141 -11.23 6.63 6.73
CA GLN A 141 -10.67 6.49 5.37
C GLN A 141 -9.68 5.32 5.23
N GLU A 142 -9.77 4.33 6.11
CA GLU A 142 -9.04 3.07 6.01
C GLU A 142 -9.84 2.04 5.22
N LEU A 143 -9.14 1.20 4.47
CA LEU A 143 -9.74 0.13 3.68
C LEU A 143 -9.08 -1.20 4.04
N ALA A 144 -9.90 -2.20 4.29
CA ALA A 144 -9.47 -3.59 4.20
C ALA A 144 -10.02 -4.20 2.91
N TYR A 145 -9.25 -5.09 2.30
CA TYR A 145 -9.72 -5.79 1.11
C TYR A 145 -9.27 -7.24 1.13
N GLN A 146 -10.05 -8.09 0.47
CA GLN A 146 -9.76 -9.50 0.35
C GLN A 146 -10.16 -9.99 -1.03
N SER A 147 -9.16 -10.38 -1.82
CA SER A 147 -9.40 -11.06 -3.09
C SER A 147 -9.69 -12.55 -2.84
N LYS A 148 -10.51 -13.15 -3.71
CA LYS A 148 -11.05 -14.50 -3.51
C LYS A 148 -9.94 -15.54 -3.35
N GLY A 149 -9.91 -16.21 -2.19
CA GLY A 149 -8.90 -17.23 -1.88
C GLY A 149 -7.57 -16.67 -1.37
N ARG A 150 -7.48 -15.36 -1.16
CA ARG A 150 -6.32 -14.69 -0.53
C ARG A 150 -6.62 -14.29 0.90
N SER A 151 -5.54 -13.98 1.63
CA SER A 151 -5.61 -13.36 2.95
C SER A 151 -6.24 -11.97 2.86
N ARG A 152 -6.87 -11.55 3.95
CA ARG A 152 -7.36 -10.18 4.12
C ARG A 152 -6.18 -9.24 4.29
N GLU A 153 -6.12 -8.22 3.45
CA GLU A 153 -5.10 -7.17 3.48
C GLU A 153 -5.66 -5.91 4.16
N THR A 154 -4.79 -5.18 4.84
CA THR A 154 -5.09 -3.93 5.56
C THR A 154 -4.03 -2.88 5.27
N GLY A 155 -4.36 -1.60 5.41
CA GLY A 155 -3.45 -0.49 5.09
C GLY A 155 -3.69 0.12 3.70
N ALA A 156 -4.81 -0.23 3.06
CA ALA A 156 -5.32 0.52 1.91
C ALA A 156 -6.16 1.71 2.38
N HIS A 157 -6.46 2.63 1.48
CA HIS A 157 -7.17 3.86 1.78
C HIS A 157 -8.31 4.13 0.81
N TRP A 158 -9.29 4.89 1.27
CA TRP A 158 -10.40 5.33 0.42
C TRP A 158 -10.85 6.75 0.78
N ARG A 159 -11.46 7.44 -0.18
CA ARG A 159 -12.14 8.72 0.06
C ARG A 159 -13.46 8.76 -0.68
N GLN A 160 -14.37 9.55 -0.15
CA GLN A 160 -15.66 9.83 -0.76
C GLN A 160 -15.95 11.32 -0.69
N ASN A 161 -16.43 11.88 -1.80
CA ASN A 161 -17.01 13.21 -1.88
C ASN A 161 -18.34 13.12 -2.62
N GLY A 162 -19.45 13.20 -1.90
CA GLY A 162 -20.77 12.89 -2.46
C GLY A 162 -20.80 11.48 -3.05
N SER A 163 -21.16 11.36 -4.33
CA SER A 163 -21.15 10.09 -5.05
C SER A 163 -19.76 9.68 -5.56
N ALA A 164 -18.79 10.59 -5.62
CA ALA A 164 -17.44 10.26 -6.09
C ALA A 164 -16.68 9.45 -5.03
N VAL A 165 -16.02 8.39 -5.47
CA VAL A 165 -15.25 7.44 -4.65
C VAL A 165 -13.88 7.26 -5.26
N LEU A 166 -12.88 7.15 -4.40
CA LEU A 166 -11.54 6.80 -4.83
C LEU A 166 -10.90 5.85 -3.82
N ILE A 167 -10.34 4.77 -4.33
CA ILE A 167 -9.67 3.71 -3.56
C ILE A 167 -8.21 3.63 -4.00
N GLU A 168 -7.33 3.45 -3.02
CA GLU A 168 -5.90 3.27 -3.22
C GLU A 168 -5.46 1.96 -2.56
N LEU A 169 -4.92 1.04 -3.35
CA LEU A 169 -4.35 -0.21 -2.87
C LEU A 169 -2.84 -0.21 -3.07
N ASN A 170 -2.13 -0.89 -2.16
CA ASN A 170 -0.68 -1.12 -2.23
C ASN A 170 0.10 0.19 -2.49
N ASP A 171 -0.08 1.19 -1.64
CA ASP A 171 0.64 2.47 -1.71
C ASP A 171 0.53 3.17 -3.09
N CYS A 172 -0.70 3.29 -3.59
CA CYS A 172 -1.04 3.84 -4.91
C CYS A 172 -0.55 3.05 -6.14
N TYR A 173 -0.09 1.80 -5.97
CA TYR A 173 0.16 0.92 -7.11
C TYR A 173 -1.09 0.81 -7.97
N ALA A 174 -2.24 0.64 -7.32
CA ALA A 174 -3.56 0.49 -7.92
C ALA A 174 -4.50 1.56 -7.37
N LYS A 175 -5.21 2.22 -8.29
CA LYS A 175 -6.19 3.26 -7.99
C LYS A 175 -7.52 2.91 -8.64
N TYR A 176 -8.61 3.11 -7.93
CA TYR A 176 -9.96 2.89 -8.45
C TYR A 176 -10.78 4.15 -8.23
N ALA A 177 -11.03 4.90 -9.31
CA ALA A 177 -11.93 6.03 -9.30
C ALA A 177 -13.31 5.56 -9.71
N GLY A 178 -14.36 5.99 -9.02
CA GLY A 178 -15.72 5.63 -9.39
C GLY A 178 -16.78 6.55 -8.81
N THR A 179 -18.02 6.26 -9.18
CA THR A 179 -19.22 6.99 -8.77
C THR A 179 -20.22 6.01 -8.19
N ILE A 180 -20.78 6.33 -7.02
CA ILE A 180 -21.86 5.59 -6.38
C ILE A 180 -23.18 5.93 -7.06
N THR A 181 -23.86 4.90 -7.54
CA THR A 181 -25.23 4.96 -8.05
C THR A 181 -26.04 3.86 -7.36
N GLY A 182 -26.79 4.23 -6.32
CA GLY A 182 -27.54 3.27 -5.50
C GLY A 182 -26.64 2.29 -4.75
N ASN A 183 -26.78 0.99 -5.02
CA ASN A 183 -25.97 -0.09 -4.43
C ASN A 183 -24.81 -0.52 -5.35
N GLN A 184 -24.40 0.33 -6.29
CA GLN A 184 -23.32 0.06 -7.21
C GLN A 184 -22.31 1.21 -7.23
N ILE A 185 -21.03 0.88 -7.35
CA ILE A 185 -19.95 1.79 -7.73
C ILE A 185 -19.48 1.39 -9.11
N GLU A 186 -19.31 2.35 -10.00
CA GLU A 186 -18.75 2.15 -11.34
C GLU A 186 -17.64 3.16 -11.62
N GLY A 187 -16.59 2.76 -12.33
CA GLY A 187 -15.59 3.71 -12.82
C GLY A 187 -14.38 3.07 -13.47
N GLU A 188 -13.21 3.70 -13.30
CA GLU A 188 -11.94 3.28 -13.91
C GLU A 188 -10.92 2.85 -12.84
N PHE A 189 -10.37 1.66 -13.03
CA PHE A 189 -9.14 1.19 -12.41
C PHE A 189 -7.95 1.72 -13.22
N SER A 190 -6.89 2.12 -12.53
CA SER A 190 -5.58 2.36 -13.13
C SER A 190 -4.46 1.83 -12.23
N ASN A 191 -3.32 1.47 -12.83
CA ASN A 191 -2.11 1.16 -12.08
C ASN A 191 -0.90 1.97 -12.58
N GLU A 192 0.16 1.94 -11.79
CA GLU A 192 1.44 2.59 -12.11
C GLU A 192 2.09 2.13 -13.43
N ARG A 193 1.74 0.93 -13.89
CA ARG A 193 2.27 0.37 -15.15
C ARG A 193 1.49 0.85 -16.37
N GLY A 194 0.58 1.80 -16.17
CA GLY A 194 -0.26 2.36 -17.23
C GLY A 194 -1.44 1.47 -17.63
N SER A 195 -1.68 0.35 -16.93
CA SER A 195 -2.89 -0.45 -17.17
C SER A 195 -4.11 0.34 -16.73
N ARG A 196 -5.18 0.27 -17.52
CA ARG A 196 -6.48 0.85 -17.21
C ARG A 196 -7.59 -0.13 -17.58
N ALA A 197 -8.64 -0.17 -16.78
CA ALA A 197 -9.81 -1.00 -17.05
C ALA A 197 -11.04 -0.42 -16.37
N PRO A 198 -12.25 -0.62 -16.92
CA PRO A 198 -13.46 -0.37 -16.15
C PRO A 198 -13.49 -1.29 -14.91
N TRP A 199 -14.02 -0.81 -13.81
CA TRP A 199 -14.29 -1.61 -12.61
C TRP A 199 -15.69 -1.31 -12.08
N THR A 200 -16.27 -2.30 -11.40
CA THR A 200 -17.53 -2.16 -10.70
C THR A 200 -17.46 -2.83 -9.34
N ALA A 201 -18.26 -2.34 -8.39
CA ALA A 201 -18.51 -2.99 -7.12
C ALA A 201 -19.97 -2.86 -6.71
N HIS A 202 -20.49 -3.86 -6.02
CA HIS A 202 -21.86 -3.91 -5.53
C HIS A 202 -21.87 -4.05 -4.02
N ARG A 203 -22.82 -3.38 -3.36
CA ARG A 203 -22.97 -3.46 -1.91
C ARG A 203 -23.37 -4.89 -1.51
N LYS A 204 -22.71 -5.43 -0.47
CA LYS A 204 -23.07 -6.70 0.14
C LYS A 204 -24.23 -6.58 1.12
#